data_AF-A0A401FIK8-F1
#
_entry.id   AF-A0A401FIK8-F1
#
_cell.length_a   1.000
_cell.length_b   1.000
_cell.length_c   1.000
_cell.angle_alpha   90.00
_cell.angle_beta   90.00
_cell.angle_gamma   90.00
#
_symmetry.space_group_name_H-M   'P 1'
#
loop_
_entity.id
_entity.type
_entity.pdbx_description
1 polymer ?
#
loop_
_entity_poly.entity_id
_entity_poly.type
_entity_poly.pdbx_seq_one_letter_code
_entity_poly.pdbx_strand_id
1 'polypeptide(L)'
;MFLIDLIPAISSYTSVISLILVIVIPQIIWQNTLGMRIVRTKIIDVYGNQPKWWQVIVRNSLAYGVTGGLILSELRLLSSNMAMTTTHFSWIHILIIALTIPISLIIIDLLVELFSKNHRLYFEVISGTDISSTYQK
;
A
#
# COMPACT_ATOMS: atom_id res chain seq x y z
N MET A 1 -12.14 17.35 4.19
CA MET A 1 -13.49 16.82 4.46
C MET A 1 -13.76 15.55 3.66
N PHE A 2 -13.47 15.49 2.37
CA PHE A 2 -13.73 14.33 1.49
C PHE A 2 -13.08 12.98 1.88
N LEU A 3 -11.93 12.96 2.57
CA LEU A 3 -11.24 11.70 2.93
C LEU A 3 -11.84 11.01 4.16
N ILE A 4 -12.49 11.76 5.05
CA ILE A 4 -13.06 11.23 6.30
C ILE A 4 -14.43 10.59 6.02
N ASP A 5 -15.17 11.11 5.03
CA ASP A 5 -16.47 10.59 4.59
C ASP A 5 -16.38 9.33 3.70
N LEU A 6 -15.18 8.88 3.33
CA LEU A 6 -14.99 7.63 2.59
C LEU A 6 -15.06 6.40 3.49
N ILE A 7 -14.76 6.58 4.78
CA ILE A 7 -14.64 5.50 5.78
C ILE A 7 -16.01 4.86 6.14
N PRO A 8 -17.14 5.62 6.25
CA PRO A 8 -18.46 5.04 6.48
C PRO A 8 -19.18 4.56 5.20
N ALA A 9 -18.70 4.88 4.00
CA ALA A 9 -19.33 4.50 2.72
C ALA A 9 -19.10 3.02 2.34
N ILE A 10 -18.26 2.31 3.10
CA ILE A 10 -17.95 0.89 2.92
C ILE A 10 -18.88 0.04 3.81
N SER A 11 -20.19 0.31 3.76
CA SER A 11 -21.20 -0.42 4.55
C SER A 11 -21.80 -1.61 3.80
N SER A 12 -21.57 -1.73 2.48
CA SER A 12 -22.11 -2.80 1.64
C SER A 12 -21.02 -3.56 0.88
N TYR A 13 -21.14 -4.88 0.80
CA TYR A 13 -20.25 -5.76 0.03
C TYR A 13 -20.14 -5.31 -1.45
N THR A 14 -21.22 -4.77 -2.00
CA THR A 14 -21.28 -4.17 -3.34
C THR A 14 -20.33 -3.01 -3.52
N SER A 15 -20.21 -2.09 -2.55
CA SER A 15 -19.29 -0.94 -2.62
C SER A 15 -17.82 -1.40 -2.68
N VAL A 16 -17.47 -2.43 -1.88
CA VAL A 16 -16.12 -3.02 -1.87
C VAL A 16 -15.80 -3.66 -3.22
N ILE A 17 -16.73 -4.44 -3.76
CA ILE A 17 -16.56 -5.12 -5.05
C ILE A 17 -16.41 -4.09 -6.19
N SER A 18 -17.24 -3.06 -6.23
CA SER A 18 -17.14 -2.01 -7.25
C SER A 18 -15.81 -1.26 -7.18
N LEU A 19 -15.30 -1.01 -5.98
CA LEU A 19 -14.01 -0.34 -5.78
C LEU A 19 -12.84 -1.23 -6.23
N ILE A 20 -12.91 -2.54 -5.96
CA ILE A 20 -11.96 -3.51 -6.50
C ILE A 20 -12.01 -3.53 -8.03
N LEU A 21 -13.19 -3.60 -8.64
CA LEU A 21 -13.32 -3.66 -10.10
C LEU A 21 -12.80 -2.38 -10.78
N VAL A 22 -13.07 -1.19 -10.23
CA VAL A 22 -12.68 0.08 -10.85
C VAL A 22 -11.21 0.43 -10.60
N ILE A 23 -10.63 0.02 -9.46
CA ILE A 23 -9.25 0.40 -9.12
C ILE A 23 -8.27 -0.71 -9.48
N VAL A 24 -8.58 -1.97 -9.16
CA VAL A 24 -7.64 -3.08 -9.31
C VAL A 24 -7.56 -3.56 -10.76
N ILE A 25 -8.68 -3.71 -11.46
CA ILE A 25 -8.67 -4.22 -12.84
C ILE A 25 -7.88 -3.31 -13.79
N PRO A 26 -8.07 -1.98 -13.81
CA PRO A 26 -7.23 -1.09 -14.62
C PRO A 26 -5.74 -1.22 -14.30
N GLN A 27 -5.38 -1.36 -13.03
CA GLN A 27 -3.98 -1.48 -12.63
C GLN A 27 -3.36 -2.80 -13.10
N ILE A 28 -4.13 -3.88 -13.15
CA ILE A 28 -3.69 -5.18 -13.69
C ILE A 28 -3.53 -5.09 -15.22
N ILE A 29 -4.51 -4.53 -15.93
CA ILE A 29 -4.48 -4.44 -17.39
C ILE A 29 -3.37 -3.52 -17.89
N TRP A 30 -3.23 -2.35 -17.28
CA TRP A 30 -2.23 -1.36 -17.71
C TRP A 30 -0.85 -1.56 -17.07
N GLN A 31 -0.73 -2.50 -16.13
CA GLN A 31 0.50 -2.77 -15.36
C GLN A 31 1.15 -1.49 -14.80
N ASN A 32 0.33 -0.47 -14.55
CA ASN A 32 0.73 0.87 -14.13
C ASN A 32 -0.30 1.38 -13.14
N THR A 33 0.14 1.71 -11.94
CA THR A 33 -0.72 2.32 -10.92
C THR A 33 -0.97 3.80 -11.26
N LEU A 34 -2.00 4.41 -10.68
CA LEU A 34 -2.29 5.84 -10.90
C LEU A 34 -1.09 6.73 -10.55
N GLY A 35 -0.37 6.40 -9.47
CA GLY A 35 0.87 7.09 -9.10
C GLY A 35 1.97 6.92 -10.16
N MET A 36 2.15 5.72 -10.70
CA MET A 36 3.14 5.46 -11.75
C MET A 36 2.80 6.15 -13.07
N ARG A 37 1.51 6.34 -13.40
CA ARG A 37 1.10 7.16 -14.56
C ARG A 37 1.50 8.62 -14.40
N ILE A 38 1.37 9.18 -13.20
CA ILE A 38 1.76 10.56 -12.90
C ILE A 38 3.28 10.71 -13.04
N VAL A 39 4.05 9.76 -12.49
CA VAL A 39 5.53 9.79 -12.51
C VAL A 39 6.10 9.19 -13.81
N ARG A 40 5.25 8.71 -14.72
CA ARG A 40 5.60 8.07 -16.01
C ARG A 40 6.61 6.93 -15.89
N THR A 41 6.41 6.07 -14.90
CA THR A 41 7.20 4.85 -14.71
C THR A 41 6.40 3.61 -15.09
N LYS A 42 7.09 2.55 -15.49
CA LYS A 42 6.50 1.24 -15.84
C LYS A 42 7.01 0.15 -14.92
N ILE A 43 6.15 -0.83 -14.62
CA ILE A 43 6.55 -2.04 -13.91
C ILE A 43 7.26 -2.97 -14.90
N ILE A 44 8.41 -3.49 -14.49
CA ILE A 44 9.16 -4.54 -15.20
C ILE A 44 9.42 -5.71 -14.25
N ASP A 45 9.70 -6.89 -14.80
CA ASP A 45 10.27 -7.99 -14.02
C ASP A 45 11.73 -7.68 -13.67
N VAL A 46 12.32 -8.41 -12.72
CA VAL A 46 13.73 -8.27 -12.31
C VAL A 46 14.70 -8.45 -13.48
N TYR A 47 14.28 -9.19 -14.52
CA TYR A 47 15.05 -9.41 -15.74
C TYR A 47 14.81 -8.34 -16.83
N GLY A 48 14.07 -7.26 -16.54
CA GLY A 48 13.76 -6.20 -17.51
C GLY A 48 12.64 -6.53 -18.51
N ASN A 49 12.00 -7.70 -18.37
CA ASN A 49 10.91 -8.15 -19.22
C ASN A 49 9.55 -7.61 -18.75
N GLN A 50 8.50 -7.85 -19.53
CA GLN A 50 7.13 -7.58 -19.07
C GLN A 50 6.80 -8.46 -17.85
N PRO A 51 6.27 -7.87 -16.76
CA PRO A 51 5.93 -8.61 -15.56
C PRO A 51 4.73 -9.54 -15.82
N LYS A 52 4.73 -10.68 -15.13
CA LYS A 52 3.59 -11.60 -15.13
C LYS A 52 2.42 -10.94 -14.38
N TRP A 53 1.20 -11.24 -14.81
CA TRP A 53 -0.03 -10.68 -14.21
C TRP A 53 -0.10 -10.88 -12.68
N TRP A 54 0.36 -12.04 -12.18
CA TRP A 54 0.37 -12.32 -10.74
C TRP A 54 1.40 -11.46 -9.98
N GLN A 55 2.54 -11.12 -10.59
CA GLN A 55 3.56 -10.26 -9.97
C GLN A 55 2.99 -8.88 -9.70
N VAL A 56 2.23 -8.34 -10.65
CA VAL A 56 1.53 -7.05 -10.51
C VAL A 56 0.49 -7.11 -9.39
N ILE A 57 -0.26 -8.20 -9.27
CA ILE A 57 -1.25 -8.38 -8.19
C ILE A 57 -0.57 -8.44 -6.83
N VAL A 58 0.48 -9.25 -6.67
CA VAL A 58 1.23 -9.38 -5.42
C VAL A 58 1.84 -8.02 -5.04
N ARG A 59 2.49 -7.34 -5.99
CA ARG A 59 3.07 -6.02 -5.80
C ARG A 59 2.05 -5.02 -5.29
N ASN A 60 0.90 -4.90 -5.96
CA ASN A 60 -0.14 -3.93 -5.59
C ASN A 60 -0.82 -4.31 -4.26
N SER A 61 -1.01 -5.60 -4.00
CA SER A 61 -1.56 -6.09 -2.72
C SER A 61 -0.63 -5.76 -1.57
N LEU A 62 0.69 -5.88 -1.74
CA LEU A 62 1.66 -5.50 -0.73
C LEU A 62 1.74 -3.98 -0.56
N ALA A 63 1.84 -3.23 -1.66
CA ALA A 63 2.02 -1.78 -1.65
C ALA A 63 0.80 -1.01 -1.16
N TYR A 64 -0.42 -1.41 -1.53
CA TYR A 64 -1.63 -0.70 -1.12
C TYR A 64 -2.42 -1.46 -0.06
N GLY A 65 -2.53 -2.79 -0.19
CA GLY A 65 -3.29 -3.61 0.72
C GLY A 65 -2.61 -3.74 2.09
N VAL A 66 -1.36 -4.21 2.11
CA VAL A 66 -0.62 -4.40 3.38
C VAL A 66 -0.19 -3.06 3.96
N THR A 67 0.49 -2.18 3.20
CA THR A 67 0.89 -0.87 3.73
C THR A 67 -0.31 -0.04 4.17
N GLY A 68 -1.31 0.09 3.31
CA GLY A 68 -2.51 0.88 3.60
C GLY A 68 -3.33 0.27 4.74
N GLY A 69 -3.46 -1.07 4.76
CA GLY A 69 -4.15 -1.78 5.82
C GLY A 69 -3.50 -1.60 7.19
N LEU A 70 -2.17 -1.64 7.27
CA LEU A 70 -1.42 -1.39 8.50
C LEU A 70 -1.64 0.05 9.00
N ILE A 71 -1.47 1.05 8.14
CA ILE A 71 -1.66 2.47 8.49
C ILE A 71 -3.10 2.73 8.94
N LEU A 72 -4.10 2.23 8.21
CA LEU A 72 -5.51 2.41 8.57
C LEU A 72 -5.86 1.71 9.89
N SER A 73 -5.28 0.54 10.15
CA SER A 73 -5.48 -0.19 11.40
C SER A 73 -4.90 0.58 12.58
N GLU A 74 -3.70 1.14 12.44
CA GLU A 74 -3.06 1.97 13.47
C GLU A 74 -3.85 3.26 13.71
N LEU A 75 -4.26 3.98 12.66
CA LEU A 75 -5.10 5.17 12.79
C LEU A 75 -6.44 4.87 13.48
N ARG A 76 -7.06 3.73 13.16
CA ARG A 76 -8.31 3.30 13.81
C ARG A 76 -8.09 3.02 15.28
N LEU A 77 -7.02 2.32 15.66
CA LEU A 77 -6.68 2.06 17.05
C LEU A 77 -6.38 3.34 17.82
N LEU A 78 -5.60 4.27 17.24
CA LEU A 78 -5.34 5.59 17.83
C LEU A 78 -6.62 6.40 18.02
N SER A 79 -7.53 6.40 17.04
CA SER A 79 -8.83 7.08 17.14
C SER A 79 -9.73 6.50 18.22
N SER A 80 -9.72 5.17 18.40
CA SER A 80 -10.47 4.51 19.46
C SER A 80 -9.88 4.75 20.85
N ASN A 81 -8.56 4.90 20.97
CA ASN A 81 -7.87 5.17 22.23
C ASN A 81 -8.26 6.55 22.81
N MET A 82 -8.57 7.53 21.97
CA MET A 82 -9.04 8.86 22.40
C MET A 82 -10.47 8.84 22.99
N ALA A 83 -11.23 7.77 22.79
CA ALA A 83 -12.65 7.69 23.14
C ALA A 83 -13.00 6.74 24.29
N MET A 84 -12.04 6.00 24.87
CA MET A 84 -12.31 4.92 25.85
C MET A 84 -11.83 5.22 27.28
N THR A 85 -12.68 4.89 28.27
CA THR A 85 -12.39 4.93 29.71
C THR A 85 -11.64 3.67 30.19
N THR A 86 -10.37 3.87 30.60
CA THR A 86 -9.46 3.11 31.48
C THR A 86 -9.35 1.57 31.45
N THR A 87 -10.38 0.76 31.16
CA THR A 87 -10.32 -0.70 31.37
C THR A 87 -9.69 -1.49 30.21
N HIS A 88 -9.75 -0.99 28.97
CA HIS A 88 -9.13 -1.63 27.79
C HIS A 88 -7.79 -0.98 27.38
N PHE A 89 -7.30 -0.04 28.19
CA PHE A 89 -6.18 0.83 27.86
C PHE A 89 -4.90 0.03 27.58
N SER A 90 -4.56 -0.99 28.39
CA SER A 90 -3.29 -1.72 28.25
C SER A 90 -3.14 -2.49 26.92
N TRP A 91 -4.17 -3.22 26.49
CA TRP A 91 -4.10 -4.04 25.27
C TRP A 91 -4.02 -3.22 23.98
N ILE A 92 -4.75 -2.11 23.92
CA ILE A 92 -4.74 -1.20 22.76
C ILE A 92 -3.35 -0.58 22.58
N HIS A 93 -2.67 -0.20 23.68
CA HIS A 93 -1.31 0.35 23.61
C HIS A 93 -0.31 -0.69 23.11
N ILE A 94 -0.41 -1.94 23.57
CA ILE A 94 0.43 -3.03 23.06
C ILE A 94 0.22 -3.22 21.55
N LEU A 95 -1.04 -3.20 21.08
CA LEU A 95 -1.35 -3.34 19.66
C LEU A 95 -0.83 -2.16 18.81
N ILE A 96 -0.96 -0.93 19.33
CA ILE A 96 -0.40 0.26 18.66
C ILE A 96 1.12 0.09 18.53
N ILE A 97 1.84 -0.17 19.62
CA ILE A 97 3.29 -0.37 19.60
C ILE A 97 3.68 -1.50 18.63
N ALA A 98 2.94 -2.61 18.65
CA ALA A 98 3.20 -3.74 17.77
C ALA A 98 3.03 -3.39 16.28
N LEU A 99 2.06 -2.53 15.92
CA LEU A 99 1.85 -2.05 14.55
C LEU A 99 2.83 -0.96 14.14
N THR A 100 3.30 -0.14 15.07
CA THR A 100 4.29 0.90 14.79
C THR A 100 5.59 0.32 14.26
N ILE A 101 6.02 -0.87 14.72
CA ILE A 101 7.25 -1.52 14.26
C ILE A 101 7.24 -1.79 12.74
N PRO A 102 6.30 -2.58 12.18
CA PRO A 102 6.27 -2.84 10.74
C PRO A 102 6.02 -1.57 9.92
N ILE A 103 5.22 -0.63 10.41
CA ILE A 103 4.99 0.65 9.73
C ILE A 103 6.29 1.47 9.66
N SER A 104 7.06 1.51 10.74
CA SER A 104 8.36 2.19 10.77
C SER A 104 9.34 1.56 9.78
N LEU A 105 9.37 0.23 9.68
CA LEU A 105 10.20 -0.47 8.68
C LEU A 105 9.79 -0.09 7.25
N ILE A 106 8.49 0.02 6.95
CA ILE A 106 8.01 0.47 5.64
C ILE A 106 8.42 1.92 5.37
N ILE A 107 8.32 2.80 6.36
CA ILE A 107 8.76 4.20 6.21
C ILE A 107 10.26 4.26 5.96
N ILE A 108 11.07 3.50 6.69
CA ILE A 108 12.52 3.42 6.47
C ILE A 108 12.81 2.93 5.06
N ASP A 109 12.12 1.88 4.59
CA ASP A 109 12.28 1.34 3.25
C ASP A 109 11.97 2.40 2.16
N LEU A 110 10.90 3.17 2.34
CA LEU A 110 10.56 4.30 1.47
C LEU A 110 11.57 5.45 1.54
N LEU A 111 12.15 5.71 2.71
CA LEU A 111 13.19 6.73 2.87
C LEU A 111 14.49 6.29 2.20
N VAL A 112 14.87 5.01 2.33
CA VAL A 112 16.06 4.47 1.67
C VAL A 112 15.91 4.59 0.16
N GLU A 113 14.74 4.28 -0.40
CA GLU A 113 14.44 4.52 -1.82
C GLU A 113 14.61 5.98 -2.23
N LEU A 114 14.17 6.92 -1.39
CA LEU A 114 14.29 8.35 -1.68
C LEU A 114 15.77 8.80 -1.77
N PHE A 115 16.66 8.17 -1.00
CA PHE A 115 18.09 8.52 -0.95
C PHE A 115 18.99 7.61 -1.78
N SER A 116 18.53 6.44 -2.19
CA SER A 116 19.31 5.44 -2.92
C SER A 116 18.74 5.23 -4.31
N LYS A 117 19.59 5.42 -5.33
CA LYS A 117 19.19 5.27 -6.74
C LYS A 117 18.92 3.83 -7.18
N ASN A 118 19.36 2.84 -6.39
CA ASN A 118 19.32 1.42 -6.74
C ASN A 118 18.66 0.58 -5.65
N HIS A 119 17.97 1.22 -4.69
CA HIS A 119 17.19 0.46 -3.73
C HIS A 119 15.94 -0.08 -4.43
N ARG A 120 15.39 -1.16 -3.90
CA ARG A 120 14.14 -1.74 -4.36
C ARG A 120 13.26 -1.84 -3.15
N LEU A 121 12.03 -1.35 -3.28
CA LEU A 121 11.09 -1.37 -2.18
C LEU A 121 10.75 -2.81 -1.79
N TYR A 122 10.37 -3.04 -0.54
CA TYR A 122 10.10 -4.37 -0.01
C TYR A 122 9.07 -5.13 -0.86
N PHE A 123 8.04 -4.42 -1.35
CA PHE A 123 7.01 -5.03 -2.19
C PHE A 123 7.50 -5.36 -3.61
N GLU A 124 8.53 -4.68 -4.10
CA GLU A 124 9.20 -4.98 -5.38
C GLU A 124 10.13 -6.18 -5.24
N VAL A 125 10.84 -6.27 -4.13
CA VAL A 125 11.65 -7.44 -3.79
C VAL A 125 10.78 -8.70 -3.72
N ILE A 126 9.67 -8.65 -2.96
CA ILE A 126 8.80 -9.82 -2.74
C ILE A 126 8.04 -10.22 -4.01
N SER A 127 7.56 -9.26 -4.80
CA SER A 127 6.82 -9.55 -6.03
C SER A 127 7.73 -9.92 -7.21
N GLY A 128 9.05 -9.77 -7.06
CA GLY A 128 9.99 -9.96 -8.17
C GLY A 128 9.75 -8.94 -9.28
N THR A 129 9.47 -7.69 -8.94
CA THR A 129 9.32 -6.60 -9.91
C THR A 129 10.34 -5.50 -9.68
N ASP A 130 10.50 -4.65 -10.67
CA ASP A 130 11.30 -3.43 -10.61
C ASP A 130 10.58 -2.29 -11.36
N ILE A 131 11.07 -1.06 -11.21
CA ILE A 131 10.54 0.12 -11.88
C ILE A 131 11.54 0.58 -12.95
N SER A 132 11.04 0.83 -14.16
CA SER A 132 11.82 1.48 -15.21
C SER A 132 11.15 2.78 -15.64
N SER A 133 11.97 3.81 -15.91
CA SER A 133 11.48 5.06 -16.49
C SER A 133 11.03 4.84 -17.93
N THR A 134 9.86 5.38 -18.29
CA THR A 134 9.35 5.30 -19.67
C THR A 134 10.23 6.08 -20.66
N TYR A 135 11.14 6.94 -20.19
CA TYR A 135 12.04 7.74 -21.03
C TYR A 135 13.37 7.07 -21.41
N GLN A 136 13.76 5.98 -20.74
CA GLN A 136 14.95 5.23 -21.15
C GLN A 136 14.55 4.27 -22.28
N LYS A 137 14.74 4.75 -23.51
CA LYS A 137 14.78 3.95 -24.74
C LYS A 137 16.21 3.98 -25.27
#